data_AF-A0A3D3GBP0-F1
#
_entry.id   AF-A0A3D3GBP0-F1
#
_cell.length_a   1.000
_cell.length_b   1.000
_cell.length_c   1.000
_cell.angle_alpha   90.00
_cell.angle_beta   90.00
_cell.angle_gamma   90.00
#
_symmetry.space_group_name_H-M   'P 1'
#
loop_
_entity.id
_entity.type
_entity.pdbx_description
1 polymer ?
#
loop_
_entity_poly.entity_id
_entity_poly.type
_entity_poly.pdbx_seq_one_letter_code
_entity_poly.pdbx_strand_id
1 'polypeptide(L)'
;MKFFVAGIFGFMGLMLSCSGAVFAAEGDVAKRVVLDSNKVSIDTDKAILVRTASTPRSIKVYMNIPFGRTYCSRYETRTVWGPDSSCGYYTECNLVCSNYCQVWNSHGGCVAWGQECYNRCHEYMNSCYHPQVYCAETGVAYKEKQASFKLTFKKASRLGPNEEETFEVIGSQKTVDGRDDVYTLRALDTKTRYLIKNSWFFGDWVSVKGNQ
;
A
#
# COMPACT_ATOMS: atom_id res chain seq x y z
N MET A 1 55.34 60.69 -41.11
CA MET A 1 54.69 61.63 -42.04
C MET A 1 53.32 61.09 -42.39
N LYS A 2 52.26 61.88 -42.11
CA LYS A 2 50.90 61.89 -42.71
C LYS A 2 50.08 60.57 -42.70
N PHE A 3 48.75 60.51 -42.59
CA PHE A 3 47.63 61.29 -42.06
C PHE A 3 46.37 60.59 -42.65
N PHE A 4 45.22 60.61 -41.94
CA PHE A 4 43.84 60.25 -42.35
C PHE A 4 43.49 58.74 -42.49
N VAL A 5 42.35 58.16 -42.06
CA VAL A 5 41.00 58.49 -41.49
C VAL A 5 39.93 57.77 -42.33
N ALA A 6 38.86 57.34 -41.64
CA ALA A 6 37.57 56.80 -42.12
C ALA A 6 37.58 55.33 -42.56
N GLY A 7 36.74 54.42 -42.07
CA GLY A 7 35.41 54.56 -41.48
C GLY A 7 34.39 53.91 -42.43
N ILE A 8 33.56 52.97 -41.93
CA ILE A 8 32.13 52.75 -42.25
C ILE A 8 31.68 51.36 -41.74
N PHE A 9 30.71 51.43 -40.81
CA PHE A 9 29.57 50.56 -40.53
C PHE A 9 29.45 49.17 -41.14
N GLY A 10 29.17 48.19 -40.27
CA GLY A 10 28.63 46.87 -40.63
C GLY A 10 28.03 46.17 -39.40
N PHE A 11 26.81 46.57 -39.04
CA PHE A 11 25.98 46.01 -37.98
C PHE A 11 25.41 44.64 -38.44
N MET A 12 25.81 43.54 -37.81
CA MET A 12 25.10 42.23 -37.77
C MET A 12 25.91 41.35 -36.82
N GLY A 13 25.51 41.12 -35.57
CA GLY A 13 24.23 40.52 -35.21
C GLY A 13 24.44 39.02 -35.00
N LEU A 14 25.23 38.64 -33.99
CA LEU A 14 25.26 37.26 -33.49
C LEU A 14 25.49 37.30 -31.97
N MET A 15 24.40 37.58 -31.27
CA MET A 15 24.23 37.27 -29.86
C MET A 15 24.27 35.74 -29.73
N LEU A 16 25.43 35.17 -29.39
CA LEU A 16 25.46 33.88 -28.72
C LEU A 16 24.94 34.09 -27.30
N SER A 17 23.61 34.05 -27.16
CA SER A 17 22.97 33.83 -25.87
C SER A 17 23.41 32.44 -25.38
N CYS A 18 24.35 32.42 -24.45
CA CYS A 18 24.55 31.27 -23.57
C CYS A 18 23.23 31.09 -22.81
N SER A 19 22.33 30.29 -23.36
CA SER A 19 21.15 29.78 -22.69
C SER A 19 21.63 28.96 -21.51
N GLY A 20 21.82 29.63 -20.37
CA GLY A 20 21.86 28.99 -19.08
C GLY A 20 20.55 28.25 -18.93
N ALA A 21 20.58 26.95 -19.20
CA ALA A 21 19.58 26.03 -18.68
C ALA A 21 19.74 26.04 -17.16
N VAL A 22 19.16 27.06 -16.53
CA VAL A 22 18.76 26.97 -15.14
C VAL A 22 17.65 25.94 -15.16
N PHE A 23 18.04 24.67 -14.98
CA PHE A 23 17.12 23.67 -14.49
C PHE A 23 16.61 24.24 -13.17
N ALA A 24 15.40 24.79 -13.20
CA ALA A 24 14.62 24.95 -12.00
C ALA A 24 14.49 23.54 -11.43
N ALA A 25 15.35 23.22 -10.46
CA ALA A 25 14.99 22.25 -9.46
C ALA A 25 13.71 22.81 -8.85
N GLU A 26 12.56 22.34 -9.33
CA GLU A 26 11.30 22.47 -8.63
C GLU A 26 11.53 21.76 -7.30
N GLY A 27 12.00 22.53 -6.32
CA GLY A 27 12.08 22.07 -4.94
C GLY A 27 10.68 21.65 -4.59
N ASP A 28 10.50 20.37 -4.35
CA ASP A 28 9.25 19.71 -4.04
C ASP A 28 8.61 20.41 -2.82
N VAL A 29 7.82 21.47 -3.06
CA VAL A 29 7.25 22.31 -2.01
C VAL A 29 6.13 21.51 -1.39
N ALA A 30 6.44 20.85 -0.27
CA ALA A 30 5.46 20.09 0.50
C ALA A 30 4.22 20.95 0.77
N LYS A 31 3.06 20.47 0.31
CA LYS A 31 1.79 21.20 0.39
C LYS A 31 1.47 21.53 1.85
N ARG A 32 1.26 22.80 2.16
CA ARG A 32 0.91 23.27 3.51
C ARG A 32 -0.60 23.21 3.72
N VAL A 33 -1.06 22.54 4.77
CA VAL A 33 -2.47 22.19 5.01
C VAL A 33 -2.85 22.56 6.44
N VAL A 34 -3.81 23.49 6.59
CA VAL A 34 -4.33 23.90 7.90
C VAL A 34 -5.33 22.88 8.42
N LEU A 35 -5.16 22.48 9.67
CA LEU A 35 -5.99 21.49 10.36
C LEU A 35 -7.16 22.18 11.09
N ASP A 36 -8.10 22.78 10.37
CA ASP A 36 -9.22 23.56 10.94
C ASP A 36 -10.50 22.73 11.14
N SER A 37 -10.52 21.49 10.67
CA SER A 37 -11.71 20.63 10.63
C SER A 37 -11.37 19.21 11.07
N ASN A 38 -12.41 18.43 11.41
CA ASN A 38 -12.24 17.04 11.86
C ASN A 38 -11.80 16.08 10.74
N LYS A 39 -11.80 16.53 9.48
CA LYS A 39 -11.42 15.75 8.31
C LYS A 39 -10.70 16.63 7.30
N VAL A 40 -9.56 16.18 6.80
CA VAL A 40 -8.80 16.91 5.79
C VAL A 40 -8.31 15.95 4.70
N SER A 41 -8.29 16.41 3.45
CA SER A 41 -7.81 15.64 2.31
C SER A 41 -6.59 16.30 1.70
N ILE A 42 -5.60 15.48 1.40
CA ILE A 42 -4.30 15.84 0.84
C ILE A 42 -4.14 14.98 -0.42
N ASP A 43 -3.90 15.65 -1.53
CA ASP A 43 -3.74 15.08 -2.87
C ASP A 43 -2.32 14.58 -3.15
N THR A 44 -1.39 14.85 -2.24
CA THR A 44 0.02 14.43 -2.32
C THR A 44 0.35 13.42 -1.23
N ASP A 45 1.42 12.66 -1.47
CA ASP A 45 2.00 11.70 -0.53
C ASP A 45 2.86 12.38 0.55
N LYS A 46 3.16 13.66 0.38
CA LYS A 46 3.89 14.51 1.32
C LYS A 46 3.20 15.84 1.56
N ALA A 47 3.07 16.25 2.82
CA ALA A 47 2.49 17.54 3.20
C ALA A 47 3.01 18.08 4.54
N ILE A 48 2.86 19.40 4.74
CA ILE A 48 3.08 20.08 6.02
C ILE A 48 1.71 20.36 6.64
N LEU A 49 1.40 19.70 7.73
CA LEU A 49 0.19 19.93 8.51
C LEU A 49 0.41 21.08 9.49
N VAL A 50 -0.52 22.03 9.53
CA VAL A 50 -0.47 23.21 10.38
C VAL A 50 -1.57 23.11 11.44
N ARG A 51 -1.16 23.06 12.70
CA ARG A 51 -2.04 23.13 13.87
C ARG A 51 -2.14 24.58 14.34
N THR A 52 -3.35 25.06 14.57
CA THR A 52 -3.67 26.41 15.05
C THR A 52 -4.58 26.33 16.28
N ALA A 53 -5.02 27.48 16.80
CA ALA A 53 -6.00 27.56 17.88
C ALA A 53 -7.36 26.93 17.54
N SER A 54 -7.74 26.88 16.26
CA SER A 54 -9.01 26.27 15.80
C SER A 54 -8.92 24.76 15.61
N THR A 55 -7.73 24.17 15.71
CA THR A 55 -7.52 22.76 15.40
C THR A 55 -8.24 21.82 16.35
N PRO A 56 -9.11 20.92 15.85
CA PRO A 56 -9.77 19.93 16.70
C PRO A 56 -8.79 18.95 17.34
N ARG A 57 -9.20 18.37 18.48
CA ARG A 57 -8.37 17.40 19.22
C ARG A 57 -8.06 16.12 18.43
N SER A 58 -8.94 15.75 17.50
CA SER A 58 -8.89 14.50 16.76
C SER A 58 -9.31 14.74 15.32
N ILE A 59 -8.46 14.36 14.37
CA ILE A 59 -8.62 14.70 12.96
C ILE A 59 -8.36 13.45 12.13
N LYS A 60 -9.18 13.22 11.12
CA LYS A 60 -8.95 12.16 10.13
C LYS A 60 -8.32 12.79 8.89
N VAL A 61 -7.10 12.39 8.58
CA VAL A 61 -6.36 12.85 7.41
C VAL A 61 -6.49 11.79 6.32
N TYR A 62 -6.83 12.21 5.12
CA TYR A 62 -6.84 11.40 3.91
C TYR A 62 -5.69 11.86 3.03
N MET A 63 -4.81 10.95 2.63
CA MET A 63 -3.67 11.23 1.76
C MET A 63 -3.70 10.30 0.55
N ASN A 64 -3.37 10.83 -0.63
CA ASN A 64 -3.05 10.00 -1.77
C ASN A 64 -1.62 9.50 -1.63
N ILE A 65 -1.43 8.19 -1.58
CA ILE A 65 -0.11 7.58 -1.49
C ILE A 65 0.14 6.68 -2.70
N PRO A 66 1.39 6.59 -3.19
CA PRO A 66 1.74 5.63 -4.23
C PRO A 66 1.60 4.21 -3.68
N PHE A 67 0.85 3.38 -4.41
CA PHE A 67 0.59 1.99 -4.07
C PHE A 67 1.03 1.10 -5.23
N GLY A 68 2.08 0.31 -4.98
CA GLY A 68 2.63 -0.67 -5.91
C GLY A 68 1.93 -2.03 -5.80
N ARG A 69 1.60 -2.60 -6.95
CA ARG A 69 1.23 -4.01 -7.07
C ARG A 69 2.12 -4.68 -8.12
N THR A 70 2.62 -5.86 -7.80
CA THR A 70 3.24 -6.72 -8.80
C THR A 70 2.18 -7.24 -9.76
N TYR A 71 2.62 -7.41 -11.00
CA TYR A 71 1.87 -8.11 -12.01
C TYR A 71 2.83 -8.95 -12.83
N CYS A 72 2.31 -9.95 -13.52
CA CYS A 72 3.12 -10.71 -14.45
C CYS A 72 3.22 -9.94 -15.77
N SER A 73 4.42 -9.51 -16.14
CA SER A 73 4.66 -8.85 -17.42
C SER A 73 4.81 -9.85 -18.56
N ARG A 74 5.26 -11.08 -18.25
CA ARG A 74 5.47 -12.13 -19.25
C ARG A 74 5.13 -13.51 -18.71
N TYR A 75 4.22 -14.20 -19.41
CA TYR A 75 3.87 -15.58 -19.14
C TYR A 75 4.62 -16.52 -20.07
N GLU A 76 5.09 -17.63 -19.53
CA GLU A 76 5.67 -18.73 -20.30
C GLU A 76 4.98 -20.04 -19.95
N THR A 77 5.17 -21.05 -20.80
CA THR A 77 4.66 -22.40 -20.57
C THR A 77 5.84 -23.35 -20.44
N ARG A 78 5.79 -24.23 -19.46
CA ARG A 78 6.72 -25.36 -19.33
C ARG A 78 5.95 -26.65 -19.15
N THR A 79 6.54 -27.77 -19.54
CA THR A 79 5.97 -29.08 -19.26
C THR A 79 6.38 -29.51 -17.86
N VAL A 80 5.40 -29.85 -17.02
CA VAL A 80 5.61 -30.34 -15.66
C VAL A 80 4.99 -31.72 -15.49
N TRP A 81 5.55 -32.55 -14.62
CA TRP A 81 4.94 -33.80 -14.19
C TRP A 81 4.09 -33.55 -12.96
N GLY A 82 2.83 -33.97 -12.99
CA GLY A 82 1.94 -33.89 -11.83
C GLY A 82 0.50 -34.22 -12.15
N PRO A 83 -0.40 -34.15 -11.15
CA PRO A 83 -1.83 -34.33 -11.36
C PRO A 83 -2.41 -33.14 -12.12
N ASP A 84 -3.04 -33.39 -13.25
CA ASP A 84 -3.81 -32.41 -14.02
C ASP A 84 -5.08 -33.05 -14.60
N SER A 85 -6.12 -32.23 -14.83
CA SER A 85 -7.42 -32.75 -15.30
C SER A 85 -7.31 -33.38 -16.69
N SER A 86 -6.30 -32.99 -17.49
CA SER A 86 -5.98 -33.61 -18.78
C SER A 86 -5.36 -35.00 -18.65
N CYS A 87 -4.82 -35.37 -17.48
CA CYS A 87 -4.20 -36.68 -17.25
C CYS A 87 -5.23 -37.81 -17.01
N GLY A 88 -6.51 -37.47 -16.89
CA GLY A 88 -7.57 -38.41 -16.56
C GLY A 88 -7.55 -38.84 -15.09
N TYR A 89 -8.46 -39.75 -14.77
CA TYR A 89 -8.73 -40.20 -13.41
C TYR A 89 -8.68 -41.72 -13.34
N TYR A 90 -8.39 -42.25 -12.16
CA TYR A 90 -8.63 -43.65 -11.84
C TYR A 90 -9.55 -43.73 -10.63
N THR A 91 -10.39 -44.76 -10.61
CA THR A 91 -11.37 -44.99 -9.55
C THR A 91 -10.94 -46.19 -8.72
N GLU A 92 -10.77 -46.00 -7.42
CA GLU A 92 -10.63 -47.11 -6.47
C GLU A 92 -11.93 -47.29 -5.72
N CYS A 93 -12.50 -48.49 -5.79
CA CYS A 93 -13.70 -48.86 -5.04
C CYS A 93 -13.33 -49.85 -3.94
N ASN A 94 -13.69 -49.50 -2.71
CA ASN A 94 -13.56 -50.38 -1.56
C ASN A 94 -14.95 -50.78 -1.08
N LEU A 95 -15.16 -52.06 -0.78
CA LEU A 95 -16.37 -52.52 -0.12
C LEU A 95 -16.30 -52.09 1.35
N VAL A 96 -17.19 -51.19 1.75
CA VAL A 96 -17.30 -50.72 3.13
C VAL A 96 -18.56 -51.34 3.72
N CYS A 97 -18.39 -52.10 4.79
CA CYS A 97 -19.51 -52.62 5.55
C CYS A 97 -19.66 -51.86 6.86
N SER A 98 -20.87 -51.42 7.15
CA SER A 98 -21.24 -50.83 8.43
C SER A 98 -22.33 -51.64 9.09
N ASN A 99 -22.17 -51.90 10.38
CA ASN A 99 -23.24 -52.47 11.18
C ASN A 99 -24.19 -51.35 11.57
N TYR A 100 -25.48 -51.60 11.40
CA TYR A 100 -26.53 -50.70 11.85
C TYR A 100 -27.48 -51.46 12.78
N CYS A 101 -28.08 -50.73 13.72
CA CYS A 101 -29.04 -51.34 14.61
C CYS A 101 -30.38 -51.51 13.90
N GLN A 102 -30.84 -52.75 13.74
CA GLN A 102 -32.15 -53.06 13.17
C GLN A 102 -33.27 -52.93 14.20
N VAL A 103 -33.01 -53.29 15.46
CA VAL A 103 -34.00 -53.24 16.54
C VAL A 103 -33.38 -52.63 17.79
N TRP A 104 -34.01 -51.56 18.27
CA TRP A 104 -33.65 -50.85 19.50
C TRP A 104 -34.53 -51.29 20.67
N ASN A 105 -33.97 -51.41 21.87
CA ASN A 105 -34.75 -51.56 23.09
C ASN A 105 -35.20 -50.19 23.65
N SER A 106 -36.13 -50.21 24.60
CA SER A 106 -36.70 -49.02 25.24
C SER A 106 -35.70 -48.17 26.04
N HIS A 107 -34.51 -48.70 26.31
CA HIS A 107 -33.43 -48.02 27.04
C HIS A 107 -32.33 -47.49 26.10
N GLY A 108 -32.54 -47.55 24.77
CA GLY A 108 -31.57 -47.06 23.77
C GLY A 108 -30.41 -48.02 23.48
N GLY A 109 -30.48 -49.27 23.90
CA GLY A 109 -29.52 -50.32 23.53
C GLY A 109 -29.95 -51.08 22.27
N CYS A 110 -29.00 -51.46 21.42
CA CYS A 110 -29.27 -52.27 20.24
C CYS A 110 -29.40 -53.77 20.58
N VAL A 111 -30.47 -54.42 20.13
CA VAL A 111 -30.72 -55.85 20.39
C VAL A 111 -30.61 -56.75 19.15
N ALA A 112 -30.68 -56.17 17.95
CA ALA A 112 -30.42 -56.88 16.70
C ALA A 112 -29.63 -55.99 15.74
N TRP A 113 -28.52 -56.54 15.22
CA TRP A 113 -27.63 -55.84 14.30
C TRP A 113 -27.83 -56.36 12.88
N GLY A 114 -28.02 -55.43 11.96
CA GLY A 114 -27.92 -55.68 10.53
C GLY A 114 -26.56 -55.25 10.02
N GLN A 115 -26.14 -55.84 8.91
CA GLN A 115 -24.95 -55.43 8.18
C GLN A 115 -25.38 -54.90 6.83
N GLU A 116 -24.97 -53.68 6.51
CA GLU A 116 -25.11 -53.10 5.18
C GLU A 116 -23.71 -52.90 4.61
N CYS A 117 -23.51 -53.35 3.37
CA CYS A 117 -22.26 -53.16 2.65
C CYS A 117 -22.54 -52.38 1.37
N TYR A 118 -21.74 -51.35 1.12
CA TYR A 118 -21.81 -50.58 -0.12
C TYR A 118 -20.40 -50.36 -0.66
N ASN A 119 -20.30 -50.20 -1.98
CA ASN A 119 -19.06 -49.82 -2.61
C ASN A 119 -18.85 -48.32 -2.38
N ARG A 120 -17.78 -47.97 -1.67
CA ARG A 120 -17.30 -46.59 -1.60
C ARG A 120 -16.20 -46.42 -2.63
N CYS A 121 -16.48 -45.66 -3.67
CA CYS A 121 -15.53 -45.35 -4.73
C CYS A 121 -14.93 -43.96 -4.51
N HIS A 122 -13.62 -43.85 -4.69
CA HIS A 122 -12.88 -42.60 -4.70
C HIS A 122 -12.20 -42.42 -6.06
N GLU A 123 -12.34 -41.24 -6.64
CA GLU A 123 -11.64 -40.87 -7.87
C GLU A 123 -10.37 -40.09 -7.51
N TYR A 124 -9.27 -40.48 -8.13
CA TYR A 124 -7.97 -39.85 -7.97
C TYR A 124 -7.46 -39.38 -9.34
N MET A 125 -6.86 -38.19 -9.38
CA MET A 125 -6.22 -37.68 -10.60
C MET A 125 -4.94 -38.46 -10.89
N ASN A 126 -4.81 -38.92 -12.13
CA ASN A 126 -3.54 -39.47 -12.62
C ASN A 126 -2.48 -38.37 -12.71
N SER A 127 -1.21 -38.75 -12.59
CA SER A 127 -0.08 -37.86 -12.89
C SER A 127 0.41 -38.08 -14.31
N CYS A 128 0.65 -36.99 -15.04
CA CYS A 128 1.24 -37.02 -16.38
C CYS A 128 2.04 -35.74 -16.66
N TYR A 129 2.79 -35.75 -17.77
CA TYR A 129 3.42 -34.53 -18.30
C TYR A 129 2.35 -33.65 -18.97
N HIS A 130 2.17 -32.43 -18.46
CA HIS A 130 1.21 -31.48 -18.98
C HIS A 130 1.80 -30.05 -19.00
N PRO A 131 1.33 -29.17 -19.90
CA PRO A 131 1.78 -27.79 -19.95
C PRO A 131 1.23 -27.01 -18.75
N GLN A 132 2.10 -26.31 -18.03
CA GLN A 132 1.73 -25.38 -16.96
C GLN A 132 2.21 -23.97 -17.33
N VAL A 133 1.29 -23.02 -17.31
CA VAL A 133 1.59 -21.59 -17.48
C VAL A 133 2.12 -21.04 -16.16
N TYR A 134 3.23 -20.32 -16.21
CA TYR A 134 3.82 -19.64 -15.05
C TYR A 134 4.23 -18.22 -15.40
N CYS A 135 4.47 -17.41 -14.37
CA CYS A 135 4.98 -16.07 -14.54
C CYS A 135 6.51 -16.10 -14.71
N ALA A 136 7.00 -15.75 -15.90
CA ALA A 136 8.42 -15.74 -16.22
C ALA A 136 9.08 -14.40 -15.86
N GLU A 137 8.31 -13.31 -15.87
CA GLU A 137 8.80 -11.98 -15.57
C GLU A 137 7.74 -11.16 -14.82
N THR A 138 8.17 -10.49 -13.76
CA THR A 138 7.31 -9.66 -12.91
C THR A 138 7.62 -8.18 -13.11
N GLY A 139 6.57 -7.37 -13.23
CA GLY A 139 6.64 -5.91 -13.22
C GLY A 139 5.94 -5.34 -12.00
N VAL A 140 6.11 -4.03 -11.75
CA VAL A 140 5.40 -3.30 -10.71
C VAL A 140 4.59 -2.17 -11.34
N ALA A 141 3.29 -2.13 -11.05
CA ALA A 141 2.41 -1.04 -11.43
C ALA A 141 2.11 -0.19 -10.20
N TYR A 142 2.44 1.10 -10.27
CA TYR A 142 2.10 2.08 -9.24
C TYR A 142 0.77 2.73 -9.57
N LYS A 143 -0.10 2.83 -8.58
CA LYS A 143 -1.34 3.61 -8.64
C LYS A 143 -1.46 4.45 -7.39
N GLU A 144 -2.04 5.63 -7.50
CA GLU A 144 -2.40 6.39 -6.31
C GLU A 144 -3.59 5.72 -5.62
N LYS A 145 -3.48 5.59 -4.29
CA LYS A 145 -4.55 5.10 -3.43
C LYS A 145 -4.79 6.15 -2.36
N GLN A 146 -6.05 6.55 -2.18
CA GLN A 146 -6.41 7.36 -1.03
C GLN A 146 -6.42 6.48 0.22
N ALA A 147 -5.54 6.79 1.15
CA ALA A 147 -5.41 6.12 2.43
C ALA A 147 -5.69 7.12 3.55
N SER A 148 -6.11 6.63 4.73
CA SER A 148 -6.49 7.52 5.83
C SER A 148 -5.88 7.10 7.15
N PHE A 149 -5.46 8.09 7.93
CA PHE A 149 -5.00 7.90 9.30
C PHE A 149 -5.65 8.93 10.22
N LYS A 150 -5.59 8.67 11.52
CA LYS A 150 -6.17 9.53 12.55
C LYS A 150 -5.04 10.20 13.31
N LEU A 151 -5.07 11.52 13.40
CA LEU A 151 -4.24 12.32 14.29
C LEU A 151 -5.03 12.64 15.55
N THR A 152 -4.43 12.43 16.71
CA THR A 152 -5.03 12.82 18.00
C THR A 152 -3.99 13.54 18.86
N PHE A 153 -4.26 14.81 19.15
CA PHE A 153 -3.40 15.65 19.98
C PHE A 153 -3.76 15.45 21.46
N LYS A 154 -3.13 14.47 22.12
CA LYS A 154 -3.31 14.25 23.56
C LYS A 154 -2.41 15.19 24.37
N LYS A 155 -2.97 15.85 25.38
CA LYS A 155 -2.27 16.78 26.30
C LYS A 155 -1.55 17.93 25.58
N ALA A 156 -2.04 18.33 24.41
CA ALA A 156 -1.51 19.46 23.68
C ALA A 156 -1.80 20.77 24.43
N SER A 157 -0.80 21.65 24.48
CA SER A 157 -0.97 23.03 24.97
C SER A 157 -1.99 23.77 24.10
N ARG A 158 -2.77 24.68 24.69
CA ARG A 158 -3.62 25.56 23.89
C ARG A 158 -2.72 26.56 23.16
N LEU A 159 -2.90 26.67 21.84
CA LEU A 159 -2.21 27.66 21.03
C LEU A 159 -2.95 29.00 21.12
N GLY A 160 -2.20 30.10 21.15
CA GLY A 160 -2.73 31.45 21.03
C GLY A 160 -3.24 31.75 19.61
N PRO A 161 -3.92 32.89 19.39
CA PRO A 161 -4.55 33.23 18.11
C PRO A 161 -3.58 33.31 16.92
N ASN A 162 -2.31 33.64 17.16
CA ASN A 162 -1.26 33.79 16.14
C ASN A 162 -0.17 32.71 16.27
N GLU A 163 -0.44 31.63 17.00
CA GLU A 163 0.50 30.55 17.19
C GLU A 163 0.16 29.38 16.27
N GLU A 164 1.19 28.88 15.57
CA GLU A 164 1.11 27.70 14.73
C GLU A 164 2.12 26.66 15.18
N GLU A 165 1.80 25.39 14.94
CA GLU A 165 2.77 24.30 14.97
C GLU A 165 2.69 23.53 13.66
N THR A 166 3.83 23.06 13.19
CA THR A 166 3.96 22.39 11.89
C THR A 166 4.52 20.99 12.01
N PHE A 167 3.91 20.08 11.26
CA PHE A 167 4.27 18.68 11.21
C PHE A 167 4.41 18.26 9.75
N GLU A 168 5.51 17.63 9.38
CA GLU A 168 5.63 16.98 8.09
C GLU A 168 5.02 15.59 8.18
N VAL A 169 4.11 15.28 7.25
CA VAL A 169 3.60 13.93 7.04
C VAL A 169 4.04 13.40 5.69
N ILE A 170 4.49 12.15 5.69
CA ILE A 170 4.86 11.39 4.50
C ILE A 170 4.11 10.06 4.55
N GLY A 171 3.28 9.79 3.55
CA GLY A 171 2.57 8.54 3.37
C GLY A 171 3.25 7.68 2.30
N SER A 172 3.37 6.38 2.55
CA SER A 172 3.99 5.44 1.63
C SER A 172 3.42 4.03 1.84
N GLN A 173 3.68 3.12 0.91
CA GLN A 173 3.41 1.69 1.11
C GLN A 173 4.66 1.01 1.69
N LYS A 174 4.50 0.14 2.70
CA LYS A 174 5.64 -0.54 3.35
C LYS A 174 6.43 -1.43 2.39
N THR A 175 5.70 -2.22 1.60
CA THR A 175 6.25 -3.21 0.66
C THR A 175 5.33 -3.26 -0.56
N VAL A 176 5.91 -3.49 -1.74
CA VAL A 176 5.11 -3.81 -2.94
C VAL A 176 4.23 -5.03 -2.63
N ASP A 177 2.98 -5.01 -3.09
CA ASP A 177 1.91 -5.98 -2.74
C ASP A 177 1.44 -5.98 -1.29
N GLY A 178 2.13 -5.25 -0.41
CA GLY A 178 1.72 -5.07 0.97
C GLY A 178 0.41 -4.31 1.04
N ARG A 179 -0.47 -4.70 1.96
CA ARG A 179 -1.67 -3.92 2.28
C ARG A 179 -1.39 -2.80 3.29
N ASP A 180 -0.18 -2.78 3.84
CA ASP A 180 0.21 -1.89 4.92
C ASP A 180 0.66 -0.53 4.39
N ASP A 181 -0.18 0.46 4.67
CA ASP A 181 0.12 1.87 4.45
C ASP A 181 0.95 2.40 5.65
N VAL A 182 2.10 3.00 5.41
CA VAL A 182 3.01 3.56 6.42
C VAL A 182 2.96 5.07 6.35
N TYR A 183 2.75 5.70 7.52
CA TYR A 183 2.79 7.15 7.66
C TYR A 183 3.91 7.53 8.61
N THR A 184 4.83 8.35 8.13
CA THR A 184 5.83 9.00 8.97
C THR A 184 5.37 10.40 9.28
N LEU A 185 5.41 10.76 10.55
CA LEU A 185 5.05 12.09 11.02
C LEU A 185 6.22 12.68 11.81
N ARG A 186 6.71 13.82 11.37
CA ARG A 186 7.87 14.52 11.94
C ARG A 186 7.45 15.93 12.37
N ALA A 187 7.81 16.33 13.59
CA ALA A 187 7.67 17.74 13.99
C ALA A 187 8.70 18.57 13.22
N LEU A 188 8.25 19.69 12.67
CA LEU A 188 9.14 20.71 12.11
C LEU A 188 9.30 21.85 13.11
N ASP A 189 8.17 22.42 13.54
CA ASP A 189 8.12 23.48 14.55
C ASP A 189 6.99 23.19 15.55
N THR A 190 7.36 22.88 16.79
CA THR A 190 6.40 22.50 17.83
C THR A 190 6.83 23.07 19.17
N LYS A 191 5.89 23.65 19.91
CA LYS A 191 6.13 24.21 21.24
C LYS A 191 6.12 23.14 22.34
N THR A 192 5.53 21.97 22.06
CA THR A 192 5.38 20.88 23.03
C THR A 192 5.68 19.50 22.43
N ARG A 193 6.02 18.54 23.29
CA ARG A 193 6.17 17.13 22.88
C ARG A 193 4.80 16.48 22.71
N TYR A 194 4.62 15.73 21.62
CA TYR A 194 3.37 15.05 21.30
C TYR A 194 3.50 13.53 21.33
N LEU A 195 2.43 12.89 21.80
CA LEU A 195 2.17 11.48 21.51
C LEU A 195 1.12 11.43 20.42
N ILE A 196 1.54 11.06 19.21
CA ILE A 196 0.64 10.95 18.06
C ILE A 196 0.33 9.46 17.86
N LYS A 197 -0.94 9.12 18.00
CA LYS A 197 -1.44 7.75 17.81
C LYS A 197 -1.83 7.57 16.36
N ASN A 198 -1.13 6.72 15.62
CA ASN A 198 -1.68 6.16 14.39
C ASN A 198 -2.62 5.00 14.77
N SER A 199 -3.81 4.90 14.19
CA SER A 199 -4.72 3.80 14.50
C SER A 199 -5.24 3.18 13.22
N TRP A 200 -4.60 2.10 12.77
CA TRP A 200 -5.15 0.99 12.00
C TRP A 200 -4.32 -0.24 12.40
N PHE A 201 -4.93 -1.17 13.14
CA PHE A 201 -4.35 -2.45 13.65
C PHE A 201 -3.09 -2.33 14.54
N PHE A 202 -3.27 -2.38 15.86
CA PHE A 202 -2.21 -2.30 16.89
C PHE A 202 -1.28 -1.08 16.74
N GLY A 203 -1.87 0.11 16.84
CA GLY A 203 -1.22 1.38 16.59
C GLY A 203 0.00 1.66 17.47
N ASP A 204 1.17 1.64 16.86
CA ASP A 204 2.39 2.22 17.42
C ASP A 204 2.20 3.71 17.71
N TRP A 205 2.72 4.14 18.86
CA TRP A 205 2.76 5.55 19.25
C TRP A 205 3.97 6.20 18.62
N VAL A 206 3.77 7.15 17.71
CA VAL A 206 4.87 7.99 17.26
C VAL A 206 5.04 9.10 18.30
N SER A 207 6.10 8.97 19.11
CA SER A 207 6.54 10.06 19.98
C SER A 207 7.26 11.08 19.12
N VAL A 208 6.62 12.23 18.93
CA VAL A 208 7.23 13.34 18.21
C VAL A 208 7.86 14.27 19.24
N LYS A 209 9.19 14.25 19.30
CA LYS A 209 9.97 15.20 20.10
C LYS A 209 10.15 16.47 19.28
N GLY A 210 9.77 17.62 19.83
CA GLY A 210 10.16 18.90 19.27
C GLY A 210 11.67 19.08 19.35
N ASN A 211 12.24 19.78 18.37
CA ASN A 211 13.60 20.29 18.47
C ASN A 211 13.62 21.34 19.59
N GLN A 212 14.43 21.09 20.62
CA GLN A 212 14.78 22.11 21.62
C GLN A 212 15.93 22.95 21.08
#